data_AF-A0A930NQD4-F1
#
_entry.id   AF-A0A930NQD4-F1
#
_cell.length_a   1.000
_cell.length_b   1.000
_cell.length_c   1.000
_cell.angle_alpha   90.00
_cell.angle_beta   90.00
_cell.angle_gamma   90.00
#
_symmetry.space_group_name_H-M   'P 1'
#
loop_
_entity.id
_entity.type
_entity.pdbx_description
1 polymer ?
#
loop_
_entity_poly.entity_id
_entity_poly.type
_entity_poly.pdbx_seq_one_letter_code
_entity_poly.pdbx_strand_id
1 'polypeptide(L)' 'MKVAIVGASGAVGQEFLRILAERNFPMDDLV' A
#
# COMPACT_ATOMS: atom_id res chain seq x y z
N MET A 1 9.81 -7.55 -2.18
CA MET A 1 9.00 -8.08 -1.05
C MET A 1 7.55 -8.12 -1.47
N LYS A 2 6.82 -9.21 -1.16
CA LYS A 2 5.37 -9.27 -1.35
C LYS A 2 4.66 -8.72 -0.12
N VAL A 3 3.82 -7.72 -0.30
CA VAL A 3 3.08 -7.05 0.78
C VAL A 3 1.60 -7.27 0.55
N ALA A 4 0.84 -7.54 1.62
CA ALA A 4 -0.61 -7.65 1.55
C ALA A 4 -1.25 -6.55 2.40
N ILE A 5 -2.24 -5.84 1.83
CA ILE A 5 -2.96 -4.77 2.53
C ILE A 5 -4.43 -5.16 2.60
N VAL A 6 -4.85 -5.59 3.79
CA VAL A 6 -6.24 -5.92 4.06
C VAL A 6 -7.04 -4.62 4.22
N GLY A 7 -8.11 -4.46 3.44
CA GLY A 7 -8.95 -3.26 3.49
C GLY A 7 -8.41 -2.07 2.68
N ALA A 8 -7.62 -2.32 1.64
CA ALA A 8 -7.11 -1.29 0.72
C ALA A 8 -8.22 -0.41 0.09
N SER A 9 -9.45 -0.91 -0.01
CA SER A 9 -10.61 -0.16 -0.52
C SER A 9 -11.20 0.85 0.47
N GLY A 10 -10.84 0.79 1.75
CA GLY A 10 -11.28 1.75 2.76
C GLY A 10 -10.52 3.08 2.67
N ALA A 11 -11.07 4.13 3.29
CA ALA A 11 -10.44 5.46 3.32
C ALA A 11 -8.99 5.42 3.87
N VAL A 12 -8.75 4.59 4.89
CA VAL A 12 -7.41 4.40 5.48
C VAL A 12 -6.49 3.63 4.53
N GLY A 13 -7.00 2.59 3.85
CA GLY A 13 -6.21 1.80 2.91
C GLY A 13 -5.72 2.61 1.71
N GLN A 14 -6.57 3.49 1.18
CA GLN A 14 -6.21 4.42 0.11
C GLN A 14 -5.15 5.44 0.55
N GLU A 15 -5.27 5.98 1.78
CA GLU A 15 -4.25 6.89 2.31
C GLU A 15 -2.89 6.19 2.48
N PHE A 16 -2.96 4.98 3.04
CA PHE A 16 -1.77 4.19 3.30
C PHE A 16 -1.01 3.88 2.01
N LEU A 17 -1.72 3.54 0.93
CA LEU A 17 -1.14 3.34 -0.40
C LEU A 17 -0.49 4.63 -0.94
N ARG A 18 -1.10 5.80 -0.72
CA ARG A 18 -0.53 7.09 -1.13
C ARG A 18 0.80 7.36 -0.42
N ILE A 19 0.86 7.16 0.89
CA ILE A 19 2.10 7.33 1.68
C ILE A 19 3.20 6.37 1.21
N LEU A 20 2.86 5.10 0.93
CA LEU A 20 3.83 4.12 0.44
C LEU A 20 4.42 4.52 -0.91
N ALA A 21 3.59 5.08 -1.81
CA ALA A 21 4.04 5.61 -3.09
C ALA A 21 4.94 6.84 -2.92
N GLU A 22 4.57 7.80 -2.07
CA GLU A 22 5.36 9.02 -1.80
C GLU A 22 6.75 8.70 -1.22
N ARG A 23 6.84 7.64 -0.42
CA ARG A 23 8.08 7.22 0.25
C ARG A 23 8.95 6.30 -0.60
N ASN A 24 8.57 6.02 -1.86
CA ASN A 24 9.22 5.03 -2.73
C ASN A 24 9.45 3.69 -2.00
N PHE A 25 8.44 3.24 -1.25
CA PHE A 25 8.59 2.04 -0.46
C PHE A 25 8.75 0.81 -1.39
N PRO A 26 9.81 -0.02 -1.20
CA PRO A 26 10.08 -1.13 -2.10
C PRO A 26 9.05 -2.25 -1.94
N MET A 27 8.12 -2.34 -2.89
CA MET A 27 7.12 -3.40 -3.00
C MET A 27 7.17 -3.96 -4.42
N ASP A 28 7.34 -5.27 -4.55
CA ASP A 28 7.38 -5.91 -5.87
C ASP A 28 5.98 -6.26 -6.36
N ASP A 29 5.08 -6.52 -5.41
CA ASP A 29 3.71 -6.97 -5.67
C ASP A 29 2.83 -6.67 -4.45
N LEU A 30 1.60 -6.24 -4.71
CA LEU A 30 0.57 -5.98 -3.70
C LEU A 30 -0.55 -7.02 -3.87
N VAL A 31 -0.84 -7.76 -2.80
CA VAL A 31 -1.81 -8.87 -2.81
C VAL A 31 -2.97 -8.63 -1.84
#